data_AF-A0A6P4ZQX9-F1
#
_entry.id   AF-A0A6P4ZQX9-F1
#
_cell.length_a   1.000
_cell.length_b   1.000
_cell.length_c   1.000
_cell.angle_alpha   90.00
_cell.angle_beta   90.00
_cell.angle_gamma   90.00
#
_symmetry.space_group_name_H-M   'P 1'
#
loop_
_entity.id
_entity.type
_entity.pdbx_description
1 polymer ?
#
loop_
_entity_poly.entity_id
_entity_poly.type
_entity_poly.pdbx_seq_one_letter_code
_entity_poly.pdbx_strand_id
1 'polypeptide(L)'
;MAVSFRTLLVVGLVLLVIGTALPGAQARSRRRGASRAPRRRNCESAEDCRDGECCPERLGRCRRLNTRGRYCQLADQSASRFRCPCEAGFHCRPFEYVRYLPVHRQSGTCAEGEPGVS
;
A
#
# COMPACT_ATOMS: atom_id res chain seq x y z
N MET A 1 -5.09 69.69 11.86
CA MET A 1 -3.72 69.19 11.59
C MET A 1 -3.73 68.58 10.19
N ALA A 2 -3.18 69.28 9.20
CA ALA A 2 -3.16 68.81 7.82
C ALA A 2 -1.96 67.88 7.62
N VAL A 3 -2.22 66.59 7.42
CA VAL A 3 -1.17 65.62 7.10
C VAL A 3 -0.69 65.90 5.68
N SER A 4 0.57 66.30 5.53
CA SER A 4 1.14 66.67 4.24
C SER A 4 1.13 65.49 3.28
N PHE A 5 0.77 65.73 2.02
CA PHE A 5 0.68 64.69 0.98
C PHE A 5 2.01 63.95 0.77
N ARG A 6 3.13 64.63 1.07
CA ARG A 6 4.47 64.05 1.05
C ARG A 6 4.63 62.94 2.10
N THR A 7 4.01 63.09 3.27
CA THR A 7 4.06 62.08 4.34
C THR A 7 3.26 60.84 3.96
N LEU A 8 2.13 61.00 3.29
CA LEU A 8 1.33 59.87 2.79
C LEU A 8 2.06 59.10 1.69
N LEU A 9 2.77 59.80 0.80
CA LEU A 9 3.60 59.16 -0.23
C LEU A 9 4.72 58.33 0.39
N VAL A 10 5.43 58.85 1.39
CA VAL A 10 6.50 58.11 2.07
C VAL A 10 5.96 56.89 2.80
N VAL A 11 4.84 57.01 3.52
CA VAL A 11 4.21 55.88 4.22
C VAL A 11 3.73 54.81 3.23
N GLY A 12 3.10 55.22 2.12
CA GLY A 12 2.68 54.30 1.06
C GLY A 12 3.87 53.56 0.42
N LEU A 13 4.98 54.25 0.20
CA LEU A 13 6.19 53.66 -0.39
C LEU A 13 6.86 52.67 0.57
N VAL A 14 6.92 52.98 1.88
CA VAL A 14 7.44 52.07 2.91
C VAL A 14 6.57 50.81 3.03
N LEU A 15 5.24 50.93 3.00
CA LEU A 15 4.34 49.78 3.02
C LEU A 15 4.49 48.90 1.77
N LEU A 16 4.77 49.49 0.61
CA LEU A 16 5.02 48.77 -0.64
C LEU A 16 6.32 47.96 -0.62
N VAL A 17 7.38 48.48 0.02
CA VAL A 17 8.67 47.75 0.13
C VAL A 17 8.58 46.58 1.11
N ILE A 18 7.79 46.71 2.19
CA ILE A 18 7.65 45.64 3.20
C ILE A 18 6.74 44.49 2.71
N GLY A 19 5.82 44.77 1.78
CA GLY A 19 4.79 43.82 1.34
C GLY A 19 5.20 42.74 0.32
N THR A 20 6.43 42.73 -0.19
CA THR A 20 6.81 41.83 -1.32
C THR A 20 7.64 40.60 -0.93
N ALA A 21 7.77 40.29 0.35
CA ALA A 21 8.30 39.00 0.79
C ALA A 21 7.17 37.99 0.98
N LEU A 22 6.52 37.57 -0.12
CA LEU A 22 5.75 36.31 -0.15
C LEU A 22 6.79 35.18 -0.16
N PRO A 23 7.04 34.47 0.96
CA PRO A 23 7.93 33.33 0.95
C PRO A 23 7.26 32.30 0.07
N GLY A 24 7.96 31.90 -0.99
CA GLY A 24 7.46 31.00 -2.01
C GLY A 24 6.63 29.87 -1.41
N ALA A 25 5.36 29.81 -1.83
CA ALA A 25 4.60 28.57 -1.83
C ALA A 25 5.32 27.65 -2.83
N GLN A 26 6.44 27.08 -2.38
CA GLN A 26 7.18 26.06 -3.06
C GLN A 26 6.16 24.98 -3.40
N ALA A 27 5.90 24.83 -4.70
CA ALA A 27 5.21 23.69 -5.23
C ALA A 27 5.88 22.47 -4.62
N ARG A 28 5.21 21.86 -3.62
CA ARG A 28 5.51 20.52 -3.14
C ARG A 28 5.22 19.62 -4.33
N SER A 29 6.21 19.55 -5.24
CA SER A 29 6.52 18.36 -5.98
C SER A 29 6.74 17.30 -4.93
N ARG A 30 5.63 16.69 -4.49
CA ARG A 30 5.60 15.32 -4.03
C ARG A 30 6.16 14.54 -5.22
N ARG A 31 7.49 14.51 -5.34
CA ARG A 31 8.18 13.34 -5.85
C ARG A 31 7.63 12.23 -4.96
N ARG A 32 6.55 11.60 -5.44
CA ARG A 32 6.28 10.21 -5.15
C ARG A 32 7.60 9.58 -5.56
N GLY A 33 8.50 9.45 -4.59
CA GLY A 33 9.48 8.40 -4.62
C GLY A 33 8.62 7.19 -4.86
N ALA A 34 8.55 6.76 -6.12
CA ALA A 34 8.32 5.39 -6.42
C ALA A 34 9.48 4.72 -5.68
N SER A 35 9.23 4.38 -4.41
CA SER A 35 9.89 3.29 -3.75
C SER A 35 9.73 2.17 -4.76
N ARG A 36 10.75 1.99 -5.61
CA ARG A 36 10.80 0.94 -6.60
C ARG A 36 10.74 -0.29 -5.74
N ALA A 37 9.52 -0.81 -5.55
CA ALA A 37 9.32 -2.10 -4.93
C ALA A 37 10.28 -3.02 -5.68
N PRO A 38 11.07 -3.84 -4.97
CA PRO A 38 12.06 -4.71 -5.59
C PRO A 38 11.40 -5.38 -6.80
N ARG A 39 12.03 -5.26 -7.97
CA ARG A 39 11.49 -5.77 -9.24
C ARG A 39 11.10 -7.22 -9.00
N ARG A 40 9.80 -7.50 -8.95
CA ARG A 40 9.28 -8.85 -8.76
C ARG A 40 9.79 -9.68 -9.93
N ARG A 41 10.53 -10.75 -9.63
CA ARG A 41 11.05 -11.68 -10.63
C ARG A 41 9.88 -12.28 -11.39
N ASN A 42 10.03 -12.46 -12.70
CA ASN A 42 9.06 -13.23 -13.46
C ASN A 42 9.17 -14.71 -13.07
N CYS A 43 8.07 -15.42 -13.12
CA CYS A 43 8.02 -16.85 -12.81
C CYS A 43 6.95 -17.53 -13.66
N GLU A 44 7.20 -18.78 -14.00
CA GLU A 44 6.26 -19.69 -14.65
C GLU A 44 5.75 -20.72 -13.63
N SER A 45 6.63 -21.18 -12.73
CA SER A 45 6.30 -22.07 -11.62
C SER A 45 6.75 -21.48 -10.27
N ALA A 46 6.30 -22.11 -9.18
CA ALA A 46 6.74 -21.74 -7.83
C ALA A 46 8.25 -21.94 -7.62
N GLU A 47 8.88 -22.83 -8.40
CA GLU A 47 10.30 -23.19 -8.30
C GLU A 47 11.22 -22.06 -8.80
N ASP A 48 10.70 -21.16 -9.66
CA ASP A 48 11.42 -19.97 -10.12
C ASP A 48 11.58 -18.90 -9.03
N CYS A 49 10.76 -19.02 -7.97
CA CYS A 49 10.70 -18.10 -6.86
C CYS A 49 11.56 -18.56 -5.69
N ARG A 50 11.94 -17.61 -4.82
CA ARG A 50 12.75 -17.93 -3.63
C ARG A 50 11.91 -18.59 -2.55
N ASP A 51 12.58 -19.20 -1.57
CA ASP A 51 11.92 -19.63 -0.33
C ASP A 51 11.10 -18.48 0.27
N GLY A 52 9.88 -18.79 0.69
CA GLY A 52 8.95 -17.77 1.20
C GLY A 52 8.21 -16.98 0.11
N GLU A 53 8.33 -17.37 -1.16
CA GLU A 53 7.59 -16.78 -2.28
C GLU A 53 6.70 -17.81 -2.99
N CYS A 54 5.74 -17.32 -3.77
CA CYS A 54 4.87 -18.11 -4.62
C CYS A 54 4.74 -17.48 -6.00
N CYS A 55 4.46 -18.31 -7.01
CA CYS A 55 4.20 -17.86 -8.37
C CYS A 55 2.71 -17.97 -8.71
N PRO A 56 2.01 -16.86 -8.95
CA PRO A 56 0.68 -16.88 -9.56
C PRO A 56 0.81 -17.10 -11.07
N GLU A 57 0.24 -18.20 -11.60
CA GLU A 57 0.23 -18.49 -13.04
C GLU A 57 -0.27 -17.30 -13.89
N ARG A 58 -1.31 -16.59 -13.41
CA ARG A 58 -1.89 -15.44 -14.13
C ARG A 58 -1.06 -14.16 -14.09
N LEU A 59 -0.21 -13.99 -13.07
CA LEU A 59 0.58 -12.76 -12.91
C LEU A 59 2.00 -12.93 -13.46
N GLY A 60 2.48 -14.17 -13.56
CA GLY A 60 3.81 -14.51 -14.05
C GLY A 60 4.93 -13.85 -13.26
N ARG A 61 4.70 -13.55 -11.97
CA ARG A 61 5.66 -12.83 -11.10
C ARG A 61 5.62 -13.31 -9.67
N CYS A 62 6.80 -13.53 -9.09
CA CYS A 62 6.95 -13.96 -7.71
C CYS A 62 6.32 -12.95 -6.74
N ARG A 63 5.58 -13.48 -5.76
CA ARG A 63 5.04 -12.71 -4.65
C ARG A 63 5.37 -13.43 -3.35
N ARG A 64 5.57 -12.67 -2.28
CA ARG A 64 5.79 -13.23 -0.95
C ARG A 64 4.56 -14.02 -0.49
N LEU A 65 4.81 -15.13 0.22
CA LEU A 65 3.81 -15.87 0.97
C LEU A 65 3.16 -14.98 2.02
N ASN A 66 1.96 -15.36 2.45
CA ASN A 66 1.27 -14.65 3.51
C ASN A 66 1.81 -15.08 4.88
N THR A 67 2.33 -14.13 5.63
CA THR A 67 2.83 -14.35 7.00
C THR A 67 1.70 -14.28 8.03
N ARG A 68 2.00 -14.55 9.30
CA ARG A 68 1.06 -14.43 10.43
C ARG A 68 0.21 -13.15 10.38
N GLY A 69 -1.09 -13.30 10.61
CA GLY A 69 -2.08 -12.22 10.64
C GLY A 69 -2.43 -11.63 9.27
N ARG A 70 -1.74 -12.04 8.19
CA ARG A 70 -2.09 -11.60 6.83
C ARG A 70 -3.32 -12.31 6.34
N TYR A 71 -4.09 -11.57 5.54
CA TYR A 71 -5.30 -12.09 4.92
C TYR A 71 -4.97 -13.17 3.89
N CYS A 72 -5.69 -14.28 3.98
CA CYS A 72 -5.60 -15.44 3.11
C CYS A 72 -6.99 -15.86 2.61
N GLN A 73 -7.02 -16.73 1.61
CA GLN A 73 -8.24 -17.28 1.02
C GLN A 73 -8.11 -18.80 0.98
N LEU A 74 -9.16 -19.54 1.34
CA LEU A 74 -9.09 -21.00 1.51
C LEU A 74 -9.11 -21.78 0.19
N ALA A 75 -9.29 -21.10 -0.93
CA ALA A 75 -9.64 -21.77 -2.16
C ALA A 75 -9.09 -21.10 -3.41
N ASP A 76 -9.30 -21.83 -4.49
CA ASP A 76 -8.40 -22.00 -5.62
C ASP A 76 -7.84 -20.74 -6.27
N GLN A 77 -6.65 -20.98 -6.82
CA GLN A 77 -5.80 -20.11 -7.62
C GLN A 77 -6.53 -19.47 -8.82
N SER A 78 -7.75 -19.94 -9.14
CA SER A 78 -8.61 -19.45 -10.21
C SER A 78 -9.36 -18.15 -9.88
N ALA A 79 -9.37 -17.74 -8.60
CA ALA A 79 -9.98 -16.48 -8.20
C ALA A 79 -9.35 -15.30 -8.96
N SER A 80 -10.19 -14.36 -9.40
CA SER A 80 -9.75 -13.13 -10.09
C SER A 80 -8.73 -12.31 -9.31
N ARG A 81 -8.64 -12.54 -7.99
CA ARG A 81 -7.60 -12.00 -7.10
C ARG A 81 -6.81 -13.12 -6.45
N PHE A 82 -5.92 -13.75 -7.21
CA PHE A 82 -4.98 -14.72 -6.68
C PHE A 82 -4.22 -14.14 -5.47
N ARG A 83 -4.18 -14.91 -4.39
CA ARG A 83 -3.34 -14.66 -3.23
C ARG A 83 -2.44 -15.86 -3.02
N CYS A 84 -1.18 -15.59 -2.67
CA CYS A 84 -0.28 -16.66 -2.25
C CYS A 84 -0.85 -17.40 -1.03
N PRO A 85 -0.52 -18.68 -0.86
CA PRO A 85 -0.83 -19.39 0.36
C PRO A 85 -0.10 -18.76 1.56
N CYS A 86 -0.48 -19.24 2.76
CA CYS A 86 0.27 -18.91 3.96
C CYS A 86 1.69 -19.51 3.89
N GLU A 87 2.63 -18.88 4.58
CA GLU A 87 3.98 -19.40 4.77
C GLU A 87 3.95 -20.73 5.53
N ALA A 88 4.99 -21.56 5.36
CA ALA A 88 5.11 -22.84 6.04
C ALA A 88 4.92 -22.69 7.55
N GLY A 89 4.13 -23.58 8.15
CA GLY A 89 3.77 -23.52 9.58
C GLY A 89 2.56 -22.64 9.91
N PHE A 90 1.99 -21.94 8.94
CA PHE A 90 0.75 -21.17 9.11
C PHE A 90 -0.39 -21.75 8.27
N HIS A 91 -1.59 -21.72 8.83
CA HIS A 91 -2.80 -22.18 8.17
C HIS A 91 -3.78 -21.02 8.01
N CYS A 92 -4.54 -21.04 6.92
CA CYS A 92 -5.55 -20.03 6.67
C CYS A 92 -6.78 -20.30 7.54
N ARG A 93 -6.98 -19.52 8.60
CA ARG A 93 -8.16 -19.64 9.47
C ARG A 93 -9.29 -18.76 8.95
N PRO A 94 -10.41 -19.34 8.47
CA PRO A 94 -11.52 -18.55 7.97
C PRO A 94 -12.15 -17.74 9.10
N PHE A 95 -12.60 -16.53 8.78
CA PHE A 95 -13.39 -15.74 9.73
C PHE A 95 -14.72 -16.45 10.04
N GLU A 96 -15.23 -16.32 11.26
CA GLU A 96 -16.48 -16.99 11.68
C GLU A 96 -17.66 -16.62 10.78
N TYR A 97 -17.77 -15.33 10.42
CA TYR A 97 -18.83 -14.81 9.56
C TYR A 97 -18.73 -15.23 8.09
N VAL A 98 -17.71 -16.00 7.68
CA VAL A 98 -17.66 -16.58 6.33
C VAL A 98 -17.69 -18.11 6.35
N ARG A 99 -17.75 -18.76 7.52
CA ARG A 99 -17.77 -20.24 7.60
C ARG A 99 -19.00 -20.86 6.95
N TYR A 100 -20.13 -20.13 6.91
CA TYR A 100 -21.34 -20.58 6.24
C TYR A 100 -21.27 -20.43 4.71
N LEU A 101 -20.28 -19.70 4.19
CA LEU A 101 -20.08 -19.57 2.74
C LEU A 101 -19.38 -20.81 2.20
N PRO A 102 -19.59 -21.14 0.91
CA PRO A 102 -18.82 -22.18 0.24
C PRO A 102 -17.31 -21.95 0.39
N VAL A 103 -16.51 -23.01 0.52
CA VAL A 103 -15.04 -22.95 0.72
C VAL A 103 -14.36 -21.99 -0.26
N HIS A 104 -14.84 -21.94 -1.51
CA HIS A 104 -14.34 -21.04 -2.56
C HIS A 104 -14.46 -19.53 -2.28
N ARG A 105 -15.33 -19.14 -1.34
CA ARG A 105 -15.53 -17.76 -0.89
C ARG A 105 -15.04 -17.52 0.54
N GLN A 106 -14.56 -18.57 1.21
CA GLN A 106 -14.05 -18.43 2.56
C GLN A 106 -12.72 -17.69 2.55
N SER A 107 -12.62 -16.70 3.42
CA SER A 107 -11.43 -15.90 3.62
C SER A 107 -11.12 -15.77 5.09
N GLY A 108 -9.86 -15.49 5.38
CA GLY A 108 -9.34 -15.63 6.72
C GLY A 108 -8.03 -14.92 6.94
N THR A 109 -7.35 -15.30 8.01
CA THR A 109 -5.99 -14.87 8.31
C THR A 109 -5.06 -16.06 8.51
N CYS A 110 -3.79 -15.89 8.14
CA CYS A 110 -2.77 -16.89 8.43
C CYS A 110 -2.50 -16.90 9.94
N ALA A 111 -2.71 -18.05 10.57
CA ALA A 111 -2.48 -18.25 11.99
C ALA A 111 -1.71 -19.54 12.23
N GLU A 112 -1.00 -19.62 13.35
CA GLU A 112 -0.32 -20.83 13.82
C GLU A 112 -1.36 -21.86 14.29
N GLY A 113 -1.10 -23.14 14.02
CA GLY A 113 -1.92 -24.27 14.48
C GLY A 113 -2.56 -25.06 13.35
N GLU A 114 -2.96 -26.30 13.64
CA GLU A 114 -3.39 -27.31 12.66
C GLU A 114 -4.52 -26.83 11.72
N PRO A 115 -4.55 -27.35 10.46
CA PRO A 115 -5.65 -27.05 9.55
C PRO A 115 -6.94 -27.50 10.23
N GLY A 116 -7.81 -26.53 10.54
CA GLY A 116 -8.99 -26.75 11.35
C GLY A 116 -9.88 -27.86 10.79
N VAL A 117 -9.82 -29.03 11.45
CA VAL A 117 -10.93 -29.96 11.53
C VAL A 117 -11.98 -29.26 12.39
N SER A 118 -13.11 -28.90 11.79
CA SER A 118 -14.35 -28.56 12.47
C SER A 118 -15.49 -29.09 11.64
#